data_AF-A0A2Z6IKE0-F1
#
_entry.id   AF-A0A2Z6IKE0-F1
#
_cell.length_a   1.000
_cell.length_b   1.000
_cell.length_c   1.000
_cell.angle_alpha   90.00
_cell.angle_beta   90.00
_cell.angle_gamma   90.00
#
_symmetry.space_group_name_H-M   'P 1'
#
loop_
_entity.id
_entity.type
_entity.pdbx_description
1 polymer ?
#
loop_
_entity_poly.entity_id
_entity_poly.type
_entity_poly.pdbx_seq_one_letter_code
_entity_poly.pdbx_strand_id
1 'polypeptide(L)'
;MREPRLPLPPTERPVKIRVKLRDGKERSIQSISSTIYFGPDGNPVTAAQFLEGLFGTLPEFFKDEDALRQIWSDPETRKSFLQGLAEKGYNRELLMEMQQIIDAQNSDLYDVLAYVAFALQPVSRSERAEHAKQSMDQQFTDKQRAFLDFVLAQYIKVGDAELDTEKLSPLLRLKYNNAISDAFAELGSPAEVRKVFSGFQRYLYDARQRD
;
A
#
# COMPACT_ATOMS: atom_id res chain seq x y z
N MET A 1 33.10 -1.15 -40.71
CA MET A 1 33.32 -0.20 -39.60
C MET A 1 32.10 -0.27 -38.69
N ARG A 2 32.28 -0.41 -37.37
CA ARG A 2 31.16 -0.34 -36.41
C ARG A 2 30.96 1.14 -36.06
N GLU A 3 29.75 1.66 -36.23
CA GLU A 3 29.42 3.02 -35.81
C GLU A 3 29.67 3.21 -34.31
N PRO A 4 30.22 4.36 -33.88
CA PRO A 4 30.39 4.65 -32.46
C PRO A 4 29.01 4.83 -31.82
N ARG A 5 28.71 4.04 -30.79
CA ARG A 5 27.52 4.26 -29.96
C ARG A 5 27.68 5.62 -29.26
N LEU A 6 26.79 6.55 -29.59
CA LEU A 6 26.67 7.80 -28.84
C LEU A 6 26.39 7.49 -27.36
N PRO A 7 27.02 8.19 -26.41
CA PRO A 7 26.70 8.02 -25.00
C PRO A 7 25.22 8.38 -24.78
N LEU A 8 24.51 7.55 -24.02
CA LEU A 8 23.14 7.84 -23.61
C LEU A 8 23.12 9.20 -22.89
N PRO A 9 22.12 10.06 -23.16
CA PRO A 9 21.99 11.32 -22.44
C PRO A 9 21.93 11.06 -20.93
N PRO A 10 22.51 11.93 -20.10
CA PRO A 10 22.46 11.75 -18.65
C PRO A 10 21.00 11.72 -18.20
N THR A 11 20.59 10.64 -17.53
CA THR A 11 19.30 10.60 -16.86
C THR A 11 19.29 11.67 -15.78
N GLU A 12 18.35 12.62 -15.85
CA GLU A 12 18.16 13.62 -14.81
C GLU A 12 17.96 12.91 -13.47
N ARG A 13 18.76 13.27 -12.46
CA ARG A 13 18.65 12.67 -11.13
C ARG A 13 17.49 13.34 -10.39
N PRO A 14 16.62 12.58 -9.70
CA PRO A 14 15.60 13.16 -8.85
C PRO A 14 16.22 14.06 -7.77
N VAL A 15 15.66 15.25 -7.58
CA VAL A 15 16.06 16.18 -6.53
C VAL A 15 15.07 16.05 -5.37
N LYS A 16 15.58 15.90 -4.14
CA LYS A 16 14.75 15.92 -2.93
C LYS A 16 14.42 17.36 -2.55
N ILE A 17 13.13 17.69 -2.47
CA ILE A 17 12.62 19.00 -2.04
C ILE A 17 11.69 18.82 -0.83
N ARG A 18 11.54 19.88 -0.03
CA ARG A 18 10.61 19.90 1.10
C ARG A 18 9.43 20.82 0.80
N VAL A 19 8.22 20.31 0.96
CA VAL A 19 6.96 21.02 0.75
C VAL A 19 6.29 21.19 2.11
N LYS A 20 6.01 22.43 2.50
CA LYS A 20 5.28 22.73 3.73
C LYS A 20 3.78 22.82 3.43
N LEU A 21 2.99 21.95 4.04
CA LEU A 21 1.55 21.88 3.82
C LEU A 21 0.78 22.78 4.82
N ARG A 22 -0.52 22.93 4.61
CA ARG A 22 -1.41 23.77 5.45
C ARG A 22 -1.53 23.28 6.90
N ASP A 23 -1.11 22.05 7.22
CA ASP A 23 -0.97 21.54 8.60
C ASP A 23 0.28 22.08 9.31
N GLY A 24 1.10 22.88 8.62
CA GLY A 24 2.36 23.43 9.12
C GLY A 24 3.53 22.45 9.10
N LYS A 25 3.31 21.18 8.73
CA LYS A 25 4.34 20.14 8.65
C LYS A 25 4.95 20.08 7.25
N GLU A 26 6.16 19.55 7.18
CA GLU A 26 6.87 19.36 5.92
C GLU A 26 6.69 17.93 5.39
N ARG A 27 6.71 17.78 4.07
CA ARG A 27 6.88 16.51 3.36
C ARG A 27 8.10 16.62 2.46
N SER A 28 9.00 15.66 2.57
CA SER A 28 10.06 15.44 1.59
C SER A 28 9.51 14.69 0.39
N ILE A 29 9.77 15.20 -0.81
CA ILE A 29 9.40 14.57 -2.09
C ILE A 29 10.59 14.60 -3.05
N GLN A 30 10.62 13.64 -3.97
CA GLN A 30 11.47 13.61 -5.14
C GLN A 30 10.77 14.35 -6.29
N SER A 31 11.50 15.23 -6.95
CA SER A 31 11.04 15.92 -8.14
C SER A 31 12.08 15.76 -9.25
N ILE A 32 11.60 15.35 -10.43
CA ILE A 32 12.37 15.35 -11.67
C ILE A 32 11.74 16.42 -12.57
N SER A 33 12.55 17.36 -13.06
CA SER A 33 12.07 18.48 -13.90
C SER A 33 11.35 18.04 -15.18
N SER A 34 11.70 16.87 -15.71
CA SER A 34 11.16 16.30 -16.94
C SER A 34 9.94 15.40 -16.74
N THR A 35 9.52 15.11 -15.51
CA THR A 35 8.33 14.30 -15.24
C THR A 35 7.09 15.19 -15.17
N ILE A 36 6.15 14.96 -16.10
CA ILE A 36 4.82 15.55 -16.07
C ILE A 36 3.91 14.62 -15.27
N TYR A 37 3.35 15.13 -14.18
CA TYR A 37 2.29 14.44 -13.43
C TYR A 37 0.94 14.99 -13.88
N PHE A 38 -0.11 14.20 -13.72
CA PHE A 38 -1.47 14.62 -14.07
C PHE A 38 -2.34 14.67 -12.81
N GLY A 39 -3.05 15.77 -12.65
CA GLY A 39 -4.02 15.95 -11.58
C GLY A 39 -5.30 15.15 -11.81
N PRO A 40 -6.20 15.12 -10.81
CA PRO A 40 -7.50 14.42 -10.92
C PRO A 40 -8.40 14.95 -12.04
N ASP A 41 -8.17 16.18 -12.51
CA ASP A 41 -8.84 16.83 -13.63
C ASP A 41 -8.17 16.54 -15.00
N GLY A 42 -7.10 15.74 -15.01
CA GLY A 42 -6.30 15.42 -16.20
C GLY A 42 -5.34 16.54 -16.63
N ASN A 43 -5.22 17.63 -15.86
CA ASN A 43 -4.29 18.71 -16.17
C ASN A 43 -2.88 18.40 -15.66
N PRO A 44 -1.81 18.88 -16.35
CA PRO A 44 -0.45 18.77 -15.87
C PRO A 44 -0.26 19.48 -14.52
N VAL A 45 0.32 18.79 -13.55
CA VAL A 45 0.67 19.33 -12.23
C VAL A 45 2.12 19.00 -11.86
N THR A 46 2.70 19.80 -10.97
CA THR A 46 3.98 19.47 -10.35
C THR A 46 3.79 18.43 -9.24
N ALA A 47 4.87 17.73 -8.85
CA ALA A 47 4.83 16.80 -7.71
C ALA A 47 4.35 17.45 -6.41
N ALA A 48 4.69 18.73 -6.17
CA ALA A 48 4.24 19.48 -5.00
C ALA A 48 2.74 19.78 -5.06
N GLN A 49 2.22 20.22 -6.21
CA GLN A 49 0.78 20.46 -6.40
C GLN A 49 -0.02 19.17 -6.29
N PHE A 50 0.51 18.05 -6.79
CA PHE A 50 -0.13 16.75 -6.65
C PHE A 50 -0.23 16.34 -5.17
N LEU A 51 0.87 16.51 -4.41
CA LEU A 51 0.88 16.28 -2.96
C LEU A 51 -0.14 17.18 -2.23
N GLU A 52 -0.16 18.47 -2.53
CA GLU A 52 -1.09 19.44 -1.94
C GLU A 52 -2.55 19.11 -2.26
N GLY A 53 -2.83 18.72 -3.50
CA GLY A 53 -4.15 18.29 -3.94
C GLY A 53 -4.63 17.07 -3.18
N LEU A 54 -3.82 16.01 -3.13
CA LEU A 54 -4.16 14.78 -2.40
C LEU A 54 -4.37 15.09 -0.91
N PHE A 55 -3.48 15.87 -0.29
CA PHE A 55 -3.64 16.34 1.09
C PHE A 55 -4.93 17.14 1.30
N GLY A 56 -5.34 17.92 0.30
CA GLY A 56 -6.59 18.66 0.27
C GLY A 56 -7.82 17.77 0.40
N THR A 57 -7.79 16.63 -0.27
CA THR A 57 -8.91 15.67 -0.44
C THR A 57 -9.06 14.67 0.71
N LEU A 58 -7.96 14.18 1.30
CA LEU A 58 -8.00 13.13 2.33
C LEU A 58 -8.92 13.42 3.54
N PRO A 59 -9.04 14.67 4.05
CA PRO A 59 -9.94 14.98 5.17
C PRO A 59 -11.43 14.71 4.92
N GLU A 60 -11.87 14.49 3.68
CA GLU A 60 -13.24 14.08 3.37
C GLU A 60 -13.53 12.63 3.78
N PHE A 61 -12.50 11.80 3.96
CA PHE A 61 -12.63 10.35 4.19
C PHE A 61 -12.31 9.93 5.62
N PHE A 62 -11.35 10.56 6.27
CA PHE A 62 -10.93 10.23 7.63
C PHE A 62 -10.34 11.46 8.34
N LYS A 63 -10.42 11.48 9.68
CA LYS A 63 -10.00 12.62 10.50
C LYS A 63 -8.58 12.48 11.05
N ASP A 64 -8.17 11.26 11.32
CA ASP A 64 -6.93 10.90 11.98
C ASP A 64 -6.40 9.55 11.48
N GLU A 65 -5.23 9.17 11.98
CA GLU A 65 -4.57 7.91 11.61
C GLU A 65 -5.37 6.69 12.07
N ASP A 66 -6.04 6.77 13.22
CA ASP A 66 -6.83 5.65 13.75
C ASP A 66 -8.03 5.34 12.85
N ALA A 67 -8.72 6.37 12.35
CA ALA A 67 -9.78 6.22 11.36
C ALA A 67 -9.25 5.64 10.04
N LEU A 68 -8.11 6.12 9.55
CA LEU A 68 -7.46 5.54 8.36
C LEU A 68 -7.11 4.07 8.59
N ARG A 69 -6.56 3.72 9.76
CA ARG A 69 -6.22 2.34 10.14
C ARG A 69 -7.44 1.44 10.16
N GLN A 70 -8.56 1.90 10.71
CA GLN A 70 -9.82 1.15 10.74
C GLN A 70 -10.34 0.87 9.33
N ILE A 71 -10.35 1.88 8.46
CA ILE A 71 -10.76 1.74 7.05
C ILE A 71 -9.81 0.80 6.29
N TRP A 72 -8.51 0.88 6.54
CA TRP A 72 -7.55 0.18 5.69
C TRP A 72 -7.36 -1.30 6.10
N SER A 73 -7.55 -1.61 7.38
CA SER A 73 -7.36 -2.95 7.96
C SER A 73 -8.40 -3.96 7.51
N ASP A 74 -9.58 -3.52 7.06
CA ASP A 74 -10.62 -4.38 6.52
C ASP A 74 -10.68 -4.26 4.98
N PRO A 75 -10.59 -5.38 4.24
CA PRO A 75 -10.47 -5.33 2.78
C PRO A 75 -11.69 -4.73 2.08
N GLU A 76 -12.90 -4.88 2.63
CA GLU A 76 -14.10 -4.33 2.02
C GLU A 76 -14.14 -2.81 2.21
N THR A 77 -13.87 -2.33 3.44
CA THR A 77 -13.83 -0.89 3.70
C THR A 77 -12.67 -0.19 2.98
N ARG A 78 -11.51 -0.84 2.84
CA ARG A 78 -10.39 -0.36 2.02
C ARG A 78 -10.80 -0.20 0.57
N LYS A 79 -11.47 -1.20 0.00
CA LYS A 79 -11.94 -1.18 -1.38
C LYS A 79 -12.92 -0.03 -1.63
N SER A 80 -13.89 0.16 -0.74
CA SER A 80 -14.82 1.30 -0.81
C SER A 80 -14.11 2.65 -0.69
N PHE A 81 -13.11 2.75 0.18
CA PHE A 81 -12.30 3.96 0.33
C PHE A 81 -11.48 4.28 -0.93
N LEU A 82 -10.81 3.29 -1.52
CA LEU A 82 -10.08 3.45 -2.78
C LEU A 82 -11.00 3.82 -3.95
N GLN A 83 -12.21 3.26 -4.00
CA GLN A 83 -13.21 3.66 -4.97
C GLN A 83 -13.61 5.14 -4.78
N GLY A 84 -13.89 5.57 -3.54
CA GLY A 84 -14.23 6.95 -3.26
C GLY A 84 -13.11 7.94 -3.62
N LEU A 85 -11.84 7.56 -3.41
CA LEU A 85 -10.69 8.32 -3.88
C LEU A 85 -10.63 8.40 -5.41
N ALA A 86 -10.89 7.28 -6.09
CA ALA A 86 -10.93 7.25 -7.56
C ALA A 86 -12.04 8.15 -8.13
N GLU A 87 -13.20 8.23 -7.47
CA GLU A 87 -14.29 9.16 -7.82
C GLU A 87 -13.88 10.64 -7.66
N LYS A 88 -12.91 10.92 -6.79
CA LYS A 88 -12.25 12.23 -6.66
C LYS A 88 -11.07 12.43 -7.62
N GLY A 89 -10.84 11.47 -8.52
CA GLY A 89 -9.77 11.48 -9.50
C GLY A 89 -8.42 10.98 -8.99
N TYR A 90 -8.36 10.36 -7.79
CA TYR A 90 -7.14 9.72 -7.27
C TYR A 90 -7.27 8.20 -7.38
N ASN A 91 -7.13 7.69 -8.62
CA ASN A 91 -7.11 6.26 -8.86
C ASN A 91 -5.82 5.61 -8.32
N ARG A 92 -5.76 4.28 -8.39
CA ARG A 92 -4.65 3.51 -7.83
C ARG A 92 -3.32 3.85 -8.52
N GLU A 93 -3.35 4.10 -9.82
CA GLU A 93 -2.20 4.47 -10.63
C GLU A 93 -1.58 5.78 -10.13
N LEU A 94 -2.41 6.81 -9.90
CA LEU A 94 -1.95 8.09 -9.35
C LEU A 94 -1.42 7.93 -7.91
N LEU A 95 -2.04 7.09 -7.08
CA LEU A 95 -1.51 6.82 -5.74
C LEU A 95 -0.13 6.13 -5.79
N MET A 96 0.11 5.26 -6.79
CA MET A 96 1.44 4.67 -7.02
C MET A 96 2.45 5.70 -7.55
N GLU A 97 2.03 6.69 -8.34
CA GLU A 97 2.90 7.82 -8.70
C GLU A 97 3.29 8.62 -7.46
N MET A 98 2.34 8.92 -6.57
CA MET A 98 2.64 9.56 -5.28
C MET A 98 3.62 8.72 -4.45
N GLN A 99 3.46 7.41 -4.45
CA GLN A 99 4.39 6.49 -3.78
C GLN A 99 5.83 6.63 -4.31
N GLN A 100 6.00 6.83 -5.62
CA GLN A 100 7.31 7.09 -6.22
C GLN A 100 7.84 8.49 -5.85
N ILE A 101 6.97 9.50 -5.90
CA ILE A 101 7.29 10.88 -5.52
C ILE A 101 7.84 10.94 -4.09
N ILE A 102 7.29 10.16 -3.15
CA ILE A 102 7.74 10.17 -1.76
C ILE A 102 8.84 9.14 -1.43
N ASP A 103 9.43 8.48 -2.43
CA ASP A 103 10.50 7.47 -2.25
C ASP A 103 10.05 6.25 -1.41
N ALA A 104 8.82 5.78 -1.61
CA ALA A 104 8.17 4.76 -0.78
C ALA A 104 7.68 3.53 -1.58
N GLN A 105 8.33 3.16 -2.69
CA GLN A 105 7.88 2.06 -3.57
C GLN A 105 7.86 0.67 -2.89
N ASN A 106 8.61 0.54 -1.79
CA ASN A 106 8.62 -0.66 -0.97
C ASN A 106 7.56 -0.64 0.14
N SER A 107 6.83 0.46 0.30
CA SER A 107 5.82 0.66 1.35
C SER A 107 4.42 0.30 0.86
N ASP A 108 3.45 0.28 1.77
CA ASP A 108 2.03 0.11 1.44
C ASP A 108 1.42 1.44 0.95
N LEU A 109 0.30 1.40 0.21
CA LEU A 109 -0.46 2.63 -0.06
C LEU A 109 -1.01 3.25 1.23
N TYR A 110 -1.27 2.46 2.27
CA TYR A 110 -1.54 2.97 3.62
C TYR A 110 -0.47 3.95 4.09
N ASP A 111 0.81 3.60 3.90
CA ASP A 111 1.93 4.43 4.32
C ASP A 111 2.02 5.72 3.51
N VAL A 112 1.71 5.66 2.22
CA VAL A 112 1.63 6.85 1.36
C VAL A 112 0.54 7.80 1.88
N LEU A 113 -0.64 7.28 2.15
CA LEU A 113 -1.78 8.07 2.64
C LEU A 113 -1.50 8.66 4.03
N ALA A 114 -0.95 7.85 4.95
CA ALA A 114 -0.57 8.28 6.28
C ALA A 114 0.55 9.34 6.26
N TYR A 115 1.54 9.17 5.36
CA TYR A 115 2.58 10.16 5.16
C TYR A 115 1.97 11.47 4.66
N VAL A 116 1.17 11.45 3.59
CA VAL A 116 0.54 12.66 3.04
C VAL A 116 -0.30 13.35 4.13
N ALA A 117 -1.24 12.64 4.75
CA ALA A 117 -2.17 13.22 5.72
C ALA A 117 -1.51 13.68 7.04
N PHE A 118 -0.48 12.98 7.53
CA PHE A 118 -0.04 13.15 8.92
C PHE A 118 1.48 13.32 9.12
N ALA A 119 2.28 13.24 8.05
CA ALA A 119 3.75 13.27 8.05
C ALA A 119 4.40 12.02 8.67
N LEU A 120 3.67 10.91 8.73
CA LEU A 120 4.15 9.66 9.32
C LEU A 120 5.09 8.96 8.36
N GLN A 121 6.29 8.59 8.83
CA GLN A 121 7.29 7.99 7.96
C GLN A 121 6.78 6.67 7.37
N PRO A 122 6.93 6.44 6.06
CA PRO A 122 6.51 5.19 5.44
C PRO A 122 7.28 4.00 6.01
N VAL A 123 6.57 2.93 6.34
CA VAL A 123 7.14 1.64 6.73
C VAL A 123 7.16 0.70 5.53
N SER A 124 8.23 -0.08 5.36
CA SER A 124 8.30 -1.04 4.25
C SER A 124 7.32 -2.19 4.45
N ARG A 125 6.83 -2.78 3.36
CA ARG A 125 5.96 -3.97 3.39
C ARG A 125 6.62 -5.14 4.13
N SER A 126 7.94 -5.27 4.04
CA SER A 126 8.72 -6.27 4.77
C SER A 126 8.69 -6.06 6.28
N GLU A 127 8.96 -4.85 6.75
CA GLU A 127 8.92 -4.52 8.18
C GLU A 127 7.49 -4.70 8.74
N ARG A 128 6.50 -4.24 7.97
CA ARG A 128 5.08 -4.37 8.30
C ARG A 128 4.66 -5.83 8.45
N ALA A 129 5.07 -6.68 7.50
CA ALA A 129 4.79 -8.11 7.55
C ALA A 129 5.47 -8.79 8.74
N GLU A 130 6.72 -8.43 9.05
CA GLU A 130 7.45 -8.99 10.18
C GLU A 130 6.79 -8.64 11.52
N HIS A 131 6.41 -7.38 11.73
CA HIS A 131 5.66 -6.98 12.92
C HIS A 131 4.32 -7.71 13.03
N ALA A 132 3.61 -7.86 11.91
CA ALA A 132 2.34 -8.58 11.89
C ALA A 132 2.53 -10.03 12.37
N LYS A 133 3.58 -10.73 11.92
CA LYS A 133 3.89 -12.09 12.36
C LYS A 133 4.07 -12.19 13.87
N GLN A 134 4.89 -11.31 14.44
CA GLN A 134 5.15 -11.27 15.89
C GLN A 134 3.87 -10.99 16.70
N SER A 135 2.94 -10.22 16.13
CA SER A 135 1.66 -9.91 16.77
C SER A 135 0.62 -11.04 16.69
N MET A 136 0.81 -12.02 15.80
CA MET A 136 -0.15 -13.09 15.51
C MET A 136 0.05 -14.37 16.34
N ASP A 137 1.13 -14.46 17.13
CA ASP A 137 1.69 -15.73 17.63
C ASP A 137 0.76 -16.63 18.47
N GLN A 138 -0.40 -16.15 18.93
CA GLN A 138 -1.29 -16.91 19.81
C GLN A 138 -2.70 -17.17 19.27
N GLN A 139 -3.06 -16.70 18.07
CA GLN A 139 -4.46 -16.76 17.59
C GLN A 139 -4.75 -17.75 16.47
N PHE A 140 -3.72 -18.33 15.84
CA PHE A 140 -3.86 -19.15 14.64
C PHE A 140 -3.19 -20.51 14.82
N THR A 141 -3.75 -21.55 14.19
CA THR A 141 -3.12 -22.88 14.14
C THR A 141 -1.84 -22.84 13.29
N ASP A 142 -0.95 -23.83 13.43
CA ASP A 142 0.28 -23.89 12.62
C ASP A 142 0.02 -23.90 11.11
N LYS A 143 -1.05 -24.57 10.68
CA LYS A 143 -1.46 -24.61 9.27
C LYS A 143 -1.96 -23.24 8.80
N GLN A 144 -2.77 -22.57 9.61
CA GLN A 144 -3.22 -21.21 9.33
C GLN A 144 -2.05 -20.23 9.28
N ARG A 145 -1.09 -20.31 10.21
CA ARG A 145 0.14 -19.49 10.19
C ARG A 145 0.95 -19.71 8.92
N ALA A 146 1.19 -20.97 8.54
CA ALA A 146 1.92 -21.27 7.31
C ALA A 146 1.22 -20.72 6.05
N PHE A 147 -0.12 -20.69 6.04
CA PHE A 147 -0.88 -20.01 4.98
C PHE A 147 -0.73 -18.48 5.04
N LEU A 148 -0.86 -17.87 6.21
CA LEU A 148 -0.69 -16.43 6.40
C LEU A 148 0.73 -15.95 6.06
N ASP A 149 1.76 -16.72 6.42
CA ASP A 149 3.15 -16.47 6.02
C ASP A 149 3.32 -16.43 4.51
N PHE A 150 2.64 -17.35 3.81
CA PHE A 150 2.62 -17.35 2.36
C PHE A 150 1.91 -16.11 1.79
N VAL A 151 0.76 -15.72 2.35
CA VAL A 151 0.04 -14.50 1.94
C VAL A 151 0.93 -13.27 2.16
N LEU A 152 1.57 -13.15 3.32
CA LEU A 152 2.51 -12.06 3.63
C LEU A 152 3.69 -12.02 2.64
N ALA A 153 4.20 -13.17 2.19
CA ALA A 153 5.24 -13.22 1.18
C ALA A 153 4.77 -12.71 -0.19
N GLN A 154 3.50 -12.94 -0.57
CA GLN A 154 2.93 -12.36 -1.80
C GLN A 154 2.70 -10.85 -1.64
N TYR A 155 2.19 -10.42 -0.50
CA TYR A 155 2.02 -9.02 -0.13
C TYR A 155 3.32 -8.21 -0.25
N ILE A 156 4.43 -8.72 0.33
CA ILE A 156 5.75 -8.08 0.26
C ILE A 156 6.21 -7.89 -1.20
N LYS A 157 5.91 -8.85 -2.08
CA LYS A 157 6.31 -8.81 -3.49
C LYS A 157 5.42 -7.89 -4.31
N VAL A 158 4.12 -8.05 -4.21
CA VAL A 158 3.14 -7.47 -5.15
C VAL A 158 2.48 -6.21 -4.58
N GLY A 159 2.07 -6.23 -3.31
CA GLY A 159 1.46 -5.09 -2.62
C GLY A 159 0.11 -5.41 -1.98
N ASP A 160 -0.57 -4.39 -1.49
CA ASP A 160 -1.86 -4.48 -0.78
C ASP A 160 -2.98 -5.13 -1.60
N ALA A 161 -2.89 -5.09 -2.93
CA ALA A 161 -3.86 -5.77 -3.80
C ALA A 161 -3.93 -7.29 -3.56
N GLU A 162 -2.87 -7.92 -3.04
CA GLU A 162 -2.89 -9.35 -2.67
C GLU A 162 -3.74 -9.63 -1.42
N LEU A 163 -4.12 -8.59 -0.68
CA LEU A 163 -4.92 -8.69 0.53
C LEU A 163 -6.42 -8.51 0.26
N ASP A 164 -6.82 -8.29 -0.98
CA ASP A 164 -8.24 -8.16 -1.36
C ASP A 164 -8.99 -9.50 -1.18
N THR A 165 -10.27 -9.44 -0.82
CA THR A 165 -11.10 -10.64 -0.59
C THR A 165 -11.09 -11.60 -1.80
N GLU A 166 -11.09 -11.04 -3.00
CA GLU A 166 -11.08 -11.77 -4.27
C GLU A 166 -9.78 -12.56 -4.51
N LYS A 167 -8.68 -12.20 -3.84
CA LYS A 167 -7.39 -12.89 -3.94
C LYS A 167 -7.32 -14.18 -3.13
N LEU A 168 -8.23 -14.38 -2.18
CA LEU A 168 -8.21 -15.57 -1.34
C LEU A 168 -8.23 -16.87 -2.16
N SER A 169 -9.13 -16.99 -3.13
CA SER A 169 -9.23 -18.20 -3.96
C SER A 169 -7.98 -18.45 -4.81
N PRO A 170 -7.46 -17.46 -5.57
CA PRO A 170 -6.16 -17.58 -6.24
C PRO A 170 -4.99 -17.96 -5.31
N LEU A 171 -4.90 -17.36 -4.13
CA LEU A 171 -3.84 -17.62 -3.15
C LEU A 171 -3.91 -19.05 -2.60
N LEU A 172 -5.10 -19.54 -2.29
CA LEU A 172 -5.30 -20.93 -1.87
C LEU A 172 -4.88 -21.90 -2.99
N ARG A 173 -5.30 -21.65 -4.24
CA ARG A 173 -4.87 -22.47 -5.39
C ARG A 173 -3.36 -22.46 -5.57
N LEU A 174 -2.72 -21.30 -5.41
CA LEU A 174 -1.28 -21.18 -5.56
C LEU A 174 -0.52 -21.91 -4.44
N LYS A 175 -0.97 -21.81 -3.18
CA LYS A 175 -0.32 -22.47 -2.04
C LYS A 175 -0.52 -23.99 -2.02
N TYR A 176 -1.66 -24.46 -2.53
CA TYR A 176 -2.10 -25.85 -2.49
C TYR A 176 -2.11 -26.54 -3.86
N ASN A 177 -1.35 -26.03 -4.84
CA ASN A 177 -1.20 -26.64 -6.18
C ASN A 177 -2.55 -26.98 -6.86
N ASN A 178 -3.51 -26.05 -6.80
CA ASN A 178 -4.89 -26.17 -7.28
C ASN A 178 -5.82 -27.14 -6.51
N ALA A 179 -5.35 -27.80 -5.45
CA ALA A 179 -6.15 -28.69 -4.61
C ALA A 179 -6.86 -27.92 -3.47
N ILE A 180 -7.96 -27.23 -3.81
CA ILE A 180 -8.73 -26.42 -2.84
C ILE A 180 -9.33 -27.27 -1.71
N SER A 181 -9.72 -28.53 -1.99
CA SER A 181 -10.22 -29.45 -0.96
C SER A 181 -9.24 -29.63 0.19
N ASP A 182 -7.95 -29.75 -0.15
CA ASP A 182 -6.87 -29.99 0.80
C ASP A 182 -6.62 -28.73 1.64
N ALA A 183 -6.77 -27.56 1.01
CA ALA A 183 -6.70 -26.29 1.72
C ALA A 183 -7.78 -26.20 2.82
N PHE A 184 -9.03 -26.54 2.53
CA PHE A 184 -10.10 -26.51 3.53
C PHE A 184 -9.97 -27.63 4.57
N ALA A 185 -9.42 -28.79 4.19
CA ALA A 185 -9.13 -29.85 5.16
C ALA A 185 -8.08 -29.42 6.21
N GLU A 186 -7.09 -28.61 5.82
CA GLU A 186 -6.04 -28.13 6.73
C GLU A 186 -6.38 -26.83 7.47
N LEU A 187 -7.08 -25.91 6.80
CA LEU A 187 -7.28 -24.54 7.30
C LEU A 187 -8.63 -24.34 8.02
N GLY A 188 -9.59 -25.24 7.78
CA GLY A 188 -10.95 -25.16 8.29
C GLY A 188 -11.99 -24.90 7.20
N SER A 189 -13.23 -24.68 7.62
CA SER A 189 -14.34 -24.39 6.71
C SER A 189 -14.09 -23.13 5.87
N PRO A 190 -14.71 -22.98 4.69
CA PRO A 190 -14.55 -21.79 3.87
C PRO A 190 -14.82 -20.46 4.60
N ALA A 191 -15.78 -20.45 5.53
CA ALA A 191 -16.09 -19.28 6.35
C ALA A 191 -14.96 -18.96 7.34
N GLU A 192 -14.37 -19.97 7.98
CA GLU A 192 -13.23 -19.81 8.88
C GLU A 192 -12.00 -19.31 8.11
N VAL A 193 -11.71 -19.87 6.94
CA VAL A 193 -10.58 -19.43 6.11
C VAL A 193 -10.74 -17.96 5.70
N ARG A 194 -11.94 -17.54 5.30
CA ARG A 194 -12.21 -16.12 4.99
C ARG A 194 -12.03 -15.23 6.21
N LYS A 195 -12.48 -15.69 7.39
CA LYS A 195 -12.31 -14.96 8.66
C LYS A 195 -10.83 -14.84 9.06
N VAL A 196 -10.05 -15.89 8.88
CA VAL A 196 -8.59 -15.88 9.11
C VAL A 196 -7.91 -14.91 8.15
N PHE A 197 -8.21 -15.01 6.85
CA PHE A 197 -7.63 -14.17 5.80
C PHE A 197 -7.98 -12.67 5.94
N SER A 198 -9.19 -12.33 6.37
CA SER A 198 -9.56 -10.92 6.56
C SER A 198 -9.10 -10.43 7.93
N GLY A 199 -9.27 -11.25 8.96
CA GLY A 199 -9.00 -10.90 10.35
C GLY A 199 -7.53 -10.70 10.69
N PHE A 200 -6.60 -11.36 9.99
CA PHE A 200 -5.17 -11.15 10.25
C PHE A 200 -4.68 -9.77 9.78
N GLN A 201 -5.36 -9.16 8.81
CA GLN A 201 -4.87 -7.93 8.17
C GLN A 201 -4.80 -6.75 9.14
N ARG A 202 -5.60 -6.75 10.21
CA ARG A 202 -5.47 -5.75 11.30
C ARG A 202 -4.07 -5.71 11.93
N TYR A 203 -3.36 -6.84 11.96
CA TYR A 203 -1.99 -6.91 12.51
C TYR A 203 -0.97 -6.23 11.61
N LEU A 204 -1.27 -6.08 10.32
CA LEU A 204 -0.45 -5.31 9.40
C LEU A 204 -0.49 -3.83 9.73
N TYR A 205 -1.47 -3.29 10.45
CA TYR A 205 -1.59 -1.83 10.64
C TYR A 205 -1.64 -1.42 12.11
N ASP A 206 -1.26 -2.32 13.03
CA ASP A 206 -1.23 -2.03 14.47
C ASP A 206 -0.35 -0.81 14.80
N ALA A 207 -0.79 0.02 15.74
CA ALA A 207 -0.13 1.27 16.16
C ALA A 207 1.30 1.03 16.65
N ARG A 208 1.54 -0.12 17.28
CA ARG A 208 2.83 -0.53 17.85
C ARG A 208 3.97 -0.64 16.83
N GLN A 209 3.66 -0.60 15.53
CA GLN A 209 4.66 -0.54 14.47
C GLN A 209 5.43 0.78 14.42
N ARG A 210 4.92 1.82 15.08
CA ARG A 210 5.45 3.18 15.01
C ARG A 210 5.96 3.71 16.37
N ASP A 211 5.98 2.85 17.39
CA ASP A 211 6.52 3.12 18.74
C ASP A 211 8.05 2.93 18.80
#